data_AF-A0A2A2LEX0-F1
#
_entry.id   AF-A0A2A2LEX0-F1
#
_cell.length_a   1.000
_cell.length_b   1.000
_cell.length_c   1.000
_cell.angle_alpha   90.00
_cell.angle_beta   90.00
_cell.angle_gamma   90.00
#
_symmetry.space_group_name_H-M   'P 1'
#
loop_
_entity.id
_entity.type
_entity.pdbx_description
1 polymer ?
#
loop_
_entity_poly.entity_id
_entity_poly.type
_entity_poly.pdbx_seq_one_letter_code
_entity_poly.pdbx_strand_id
1 'polypeptide(L)'
;MTDPNHSSDDEEKESEQTNESTMEEAAKARKRRLLEMKSKLHGIEMKEEDYKEDAEATKKSRTEEKEFRNYQPISDKVAKFEGGLRQLDMVEQEISEHLRDAEDMRPIESVDLTTLAPKKIDWDLKRDIEEKMQKLERRTQRAIANIIRERLAEGKQDLASVVNSGAVQ
;
A
#
# COMPACT_ATOMS: atom_id res chain seq x y z
N MET A 1 37.49 -60.32 -37.76
CA MET A 1 38.79 -59.63 -37.94
C MET A 1 38.52 -58.40 -38.78
N THR A 2 38.66 -57.14 -38.37
CA THR A 2 39.30 -56.49 -37.22
C THR A 2 38.87 -55.00 -37.25
N ASP A 3 38.52 -54.39 -36.12
CA ASP A 3 38.64 -52.94 -35.93
C ASP A 3 40.15 -52.61 -35.67
N PRO A 4 40.67 -51.40 -35.97
CA PRO A 4 40.54 -50.27 -35.02
C PRO A 4 40.66 -48.84 -35.61
N ASN A 5 40.44 -47.85 -34.73
CA ASN A 5 40.91 -46.45 -34.79
C ASN A 5 39.86 -45.36 -35.10
N HIS A 6 38.84 -45.23 -34.24
CA HIS A 6 38.31 -43.91 -33.91
C HIS A 6 39.11 -43.40 -32.71
N SER A 7 40.04 -42.47 -32.98
CA SER A 7 40.86 -41.79 -32.00
C SER A 7 39.96 -41.07 -31.01
N SER A 8 40.16 -41.40 -29.74
CA SER A 8 39.87 -40.53 -28.60
C SER A 8 40.56 -39.19 -28.86
N ASP A 9 39.78 -38.12 -28.85
CA ASP A 9 40.20 -36.81 -28.34
C ASP A 9 39.07 -36.34 -27.43
N ASP A 10 39.09 -36.91 -26.22
CA ASP A 10 38.60 -36.27 -25.01
C ASP A 10 39.47 -35.01 -24.81
N GLU A 11 39.10 -33.89 -25.43
CA GLU A 11 39.54 -32.59 -24.92
C GLU A 11 38.58 -32.15 -23.82
N GLU A 12 39.07 -32.41 -22.61
CA GLU A 12 38.77 -31.76 -21.34
C GLU A 12 38.08 -30.40 -21.49
N LYS A 13 36.76 -30.36 -21.26
CA LYS A 13 36.15 -29.17 -20.67
C LYS A 13 36.15 -29.39 -19.17
N GLU A 14 37.18 -28.83 -18.52
CA GLU A 14 37.16 -28.53 -17.10
C GLU A 14 35.84 -27.84 -16.76
N SER A 15 34.89 -28.61 -16.20
CA SER A 15 33.70 -28.04 -15.62
C SER A 15 34.11 -27.54 -14.24
N GLU A 16 34.43 -26.25 -14.18
CA GLU A 16 34.38 -25.48 -12.94
C GLU A 16 33.15 -25.94 -12.13
N GLN A 17 33.38 -26.39 -10.90
CA GLN A 17 32.32 -26.81 -9.99
C GLN A 17 31.46 -25.60 -9.62
N THR A 18 30.51 -25.27 -10.49
CA THR A 18 29.42 -24.36 -10.16
C THR A 18 28.40 -25.18 -9.37
N ASN A 19 28.17 -24.80 -8.12
CA ASN A 19 27.05 -25.30 -7.31
C ASN A 19 25.73 -24.84 -7.96
N GLU A 20 25.36 -25.42 -9.10
CA GLU A 20 24.09 -25.18 -9.78
C GLU A 20 22.97 -25.73 -8.86
N SER A 21 22.01 -24.89 -8.52
CA SER A 21 20.87 -25.31 -7.69
C SER A 21 19.98 -26.30 -8.44
N THR A 22 19.23 -27.15 -7.72
CA THR A 22 18.30 -28.12 -8.32
C THR A 22 17.29 -27.47 -9.28
N MET A 23 16.92 -26.22 -9.03
CA MET A 23 16.02 -25.43 -9.88
C MET A 23 16.70 -24.93 -11.16
N GLU A 24 17.99 -24.57 -11.10
CA GLU A 24 18.76 -24.16 -12.27
C GLU A 24 19.04 -25.33 -13.20
N GLU A 25 19.31 -26.52 -12.65
CA GLU A 25 19.47 -27.75 -13.43
C GLU A 25 18.17 -28.12 -14.17
N ALA A 26 17.03 -28.05 -13.47
CA ALA A 26 15.72 -28.28 -14.07
C ALA A 26 15.40 -27.25 -15.18
N ALA A 27 15.78 -25.98 -15.00
CA ALA A 27 15.61 -24.94 -16.00
C ALA A 27 16.47 -25.20 -17.26
N LYS A 28 17.72 -25.62 -17.08
CA LYS A 28 18.65 -25.98 -18.16
C LYS A 28 18.17 -27.21 -18.93
N ALA A 29 17.67 -28.22 -18.23
CA ALA A 29 17.05 -29.40 -18.85
C ALA A 29 15.81 -29.05 -19.69
N ARG A 30 14.93 -28.18 -19.16
CA ARG A 30 13.76 -27.69 -19.91
C ARG A 30 14.18 -26.90 -21.15
N LYS A 31 15.20 -26.04 -21.02
CA LYS A 31 15.74 -25.25 -22.14
C LYS A 31 16.28 -26.16 -23.25
N ARG A 32 17.09 -27.17 -22.92
CA ARG A 32 17.60 -28.17 -23.88
C ARG A 32 16.47 -28.94 -24.57
N ARG A 33 15.48 -29.41 -23.81
CA ARG A 33 14.31 -30.12 -24.37
C ARG A 33 13.50 -29.25 -25.34
N LEU A 34 13.27 -27.99 -25.00
CA LEU A 34 12.56 -27.06 -25.88
C LEU A 34 13.38 -26.74 -27.14
N LEU A 35 14.70 -26.61 -27.00
CA LEU A 35 15.60 -26.39 -28.13
C LEU A 35 15.57 -27.57 -29.12
N GLU A 36 15.62 -28.80 -28.62
CA GLU A 36 15.51 -30.02 -29.43
C GLU A 36 14.13 -30.14 -30.11
N MET A 37 13.06 -29.79 -29.39
CA MET A 37 11.72 -29.79 -29.99
C MET A 37 11.61 -28.75 -31.11
N LYS A 38 12.25 -27.58 -30.94
CA LYS A 38 12.24 -26.52 -31.94
C LYS A 38 13.16 -26.83 -33.14
N SER A 39 14.31 -27.48 -32.93
CA SER A 39 15.17 -27.93 -34.02
C SER A 39 14.48 -28.99 -34.88
N LYS A 40 13.76 -29.93 -34.25
CA LYS A 40 12.91 -30.90 -34.96
C LYS A 40 11.79 -30.25 -35.76
N LEU A 41 11.19 -29.18 -35.24
CA LEU A 41 10.11 -28.45 -35.95
C LEU A 41 10.64 -27.67 -37.17
N HIS A 42 11.81 -27.02 -37.04
CA HIS A 42 12.39 -26.20 -38.09
C HIS A 42 13.32 -26.97 -39.04
N GLY A 43 13.68 -28.22 -38.74
CA GLY A 43 14.56 -29.05 -39.57
C GLY A 43 16.01 -28.56 -39.63
N ILE A 44 16.41 -27.65 -38.73
CA ILE A 44 17.73 -27.02 -38.65
C ILE A 44 18.20 -27.13 -37.20
N GLU A 45 19.47 -27.49 -37.00
CA GLU A 45 20.09 -27.53 -35.68
C GLU A 45 20.21 -26.10 -35.11
N MET A 46 19.29 -25.73 -34.23
CA MET A 46 19.30 -24.44 -33.54
C MET A 46 20.28 -24.50 -32.36
N LYS A 47 21.24 -23.57 -32.30
CA LYS A 47 22.14 -23.40 -31.14
C LYS A 47 21.59 -22.33 -30.21
N GLU A 48 22.06 -22.30 -28.96
CA GLU A 48 21.62 -21.30 -27.98
C GLU A 48 22.03 -19.87 -28.35
N GLU A 49 23.08 -19.71 -29.17
CA GLU A 49 23.62 -18.43 -29.63
C GLU A 49 22.71 -17.75 -30.65
N ASP A 50 22.03 -18.53 -31.49
CA ASP A 50 21.10 -18.02 -32.53
C ASP A 50 19.91 -17.25 -31.93
N TYR A 51 19.58 -17.49 -30.66
CA TYR A 51 18.49 -16.78 -29.96
C TYR A 51 18.90 -15.39 -29.45
N LYS A 52 20.20 -15.12 -29.31
CA LYS A 52 20.68 -13.84 -28.80
C LYS A 52 20.60 -12.73 -29.88
N GLU A 53 20.76 -13.09 -31.15
CA GLU A 53 20.75 -12.12 -32.25
C GLU A 53 19.35 -11.51 -32.51
N ASP A 54 18.28 -12.29 -32.37
CA ASP A 54 16.90 -11.81 -32.56
C ASP A 54 16.45 -10.80 -31.49
N ALA A 55 16.98 -10.91 -30.27
CA ALA A 55 16.65 -10.01 -29.16
C ALA A 55 17.26 -8.59 -29.33
N GLU A 56 18.38 -8.47 -30.05
CA GLU A 56 19.01 -7.18 -30.35
C GLU A 56 18.42 -6.50 -31.59
N ALA A 57 17.94 -7.28 -32.57
CA ALA A 57 17.34 -6.75 -33.79
C ALA A 57 16.07 -5.91 -33.52
N THR A 58 15.28 -6.28 -32.50
CA THR A 58 14.04 -5.57 -32.15
C THR A 58 14.25 -4.22 -31.48
N LYS A 59 15.45 -3.91 -30.97
CA LYS A 59 15.75 -2.63 -30.32
C LYS A 59 16.23 -1.55 -31.29
N LYS A 60 16.77 -1.93 -32.46
CA LYS A 60 17.25 -0.99 -33.48
C LYS A 60 16.12 -0.27 -34.23
N SER A 61 14.89 -0.78 -34.20
CA SER A 61 13.74 -0.21 -34.93
C SER A 61 13.08 0.99 -34.23
N ARG A 62 13.46 1.33 -33.00
CA ARG A 62 12.86 2.43 -32.22
C ARG A 62 13.68 3.72 -32.22
N THR A 63 14.97 3.67 -32.57
CA THR A 63 15.85 4.86 -32.64
C THR A 63 15.82 5.56 -34.00
N GLU A 64 15.15 4.98 -35.00
CA GLU A 64 14.93 5.62 -36.30
C GLU A 64 13.53 6.25 -36.34
N GLU A 65 13.38 7.40 -35.67
CA GLU A 65 12.22 8.26 -35.90
C GLU A 65 12.29 8.77 -37.35
N LYS A 66 11.39 8.26 -38.20
CA LYS A 66 11.31 8.65 -39.60
C LYS A 66 10.84 10.10 -39.71
N GLU A 67 11.80 11.01 -39.85
CA GLU A 67 11.50 12.40 -40.22
C GLU A 67 11.02 12.45 -41.68
N PHE A 68 9.75 12.81 -41.88
CA PHE A 68 9.23 13.09 -43.20
C PHE A 68 9.79 14.44 -43.68
N ARG A 69 10.87 14.39 -44.45
CA ARG A 69 11.62 15.60 -44.86
C ARG A 69 10.88 16.55 -45.80
N ASN A 70 9.57 16.37 -46.06
CA ASN A 70 8.73 17.35 -46.78
C ASN A 70 7.21 17.05 -46.74
N TYR A 71 6.63 16.65 -45.62
CA TYR A 71 5.16 16.54 -45.53
C TYR A 71 4.56 17.79 -44.85
N GLN A 72 3.77 18.56 -45.60
CA GLN A 72 2.84 19.53 -45.01
C GLN A 72 1.49 18.83 -44.80
N PRO A 73 1.01 18.71 -43.55
CA PRO A 73 -0.29 18.09 -43.29
C PRO A 73 -1.40 18.87 -44.00
N ILE A 74 -2.26 18.13 -44.70
CA ILE A 74 -3.33 18.68 -45.56
C ILE A 74 -4.39 19.46 -44.75
N SER A 75 -4.48 19.22 -43.43
CA SER A 75 -5.45 19.91 -42.57
C SER A 75 -4.81 20.46 -41.30
N ASP A 76 -5.19 21.70 -40.95
CA ASP A 76 -4.73 22.40 -39.74
C ASP A 76 -5.07 21.64 -38.45
N LYS A 77 -6.14 20.83 -38.47
CA LYS A 77 -6.57 19.98 -37.34
C LYS A 77 -5.62 18.82 -37.05
N VAL A 78 -4.91 18.35 -38.07
CA VAL A 78 -3.91 17.28 -37.92
C VAL A 78 -2.53 17.87 -37.61
N ALA A 79 -2.26 19.09 -38.11
CA ALA A 79 -1.04 19.84 -37.79
C ALA A 79 -0.99 20.25 -36.31
N LYS A 80 -2.14 20.63 -35.75
CA LYS A 80 -2.29 20.93 -34.33
C LYS A 80 -2.73 19.66 -33.61
N PHE A 81 -1.79 18.92 -33.07
CA PHE A 81 -2.11 17.86 -32.12
C PHE A 81 -2.74 18.50 -30.88
N GLU A 82 -4.07 18.63 -30.88
CA GLU A 82 -4.88 19.13 -29.74
C GLU A 82 -5.11 18.04 -28.68
N GLY A 83 -4.27 17.00 -28.67
CA GLY A 83 -4.15 16.12 -27.53
C GLY A 83 -3.32 16.85 -26.48
N GLY A 84 -3.99 17.64 -25.62
CA GLY A 84 -3.35 18.13 -24.40
C GLY A 84 -2.63 16.98 -23.71
N LEU A 85 -1.42 17.23 -23.21
CA LEU A 85 -0.63 16.23 -22.48
C LEU A 85 -1.57 15.54 -21.49
N ARG A 86 -1.83 14.25 -21.70
CA ARG A 86 -2.64 13.47 -20.77
C ARG A 86 -1.96 13.60 -19.42
N GLN A 87 -2.73 13.90 -18.37
CA GLN A 87 -2.20 13.87 -17.02
C GLN A 87 -1.79 12.44 -16.71
N LEU A 88 -0.48 12.16 -16.81
CA LEU A 88 0.11 10.87 -16.45
C LEU A 88 0.24 10.75 -14.92
N ASP A 89 0.05 11.86 -14.21
CA ASP A 89 0.27 12.01 -12.77
C ASP A 89 -0.94 11.60 -11.93
N MET A 90 -1.98 11.01 -12.54
CA MET A 90 -3.18 10.55 -11.82
C MET A 90 -2.83 9.59 -10.68
N VAL A 91 -1.91 8.67 -10.95
CA VAL A 91 -1.44 7.68 -9.96
C VAL A 91 -0.68 8.38 -8.82
N GLU A 92 0.10 9.41 -9.12
CA GLU A 92 0.87 10.15 -8.12
C GLU A 92 -0.03 11.01 -7.23
N GLN A 93 -1.11 11.58 -7.79
CA GLN A 93 -2.14 12.27 -7.03
C GLN A 93 -2.85 11.33 -6.07
N GLU A 94 -3.31 10.17 -6.55
CA GLU A 94 -3.96 9.16 -5.71
C GLU A 94 -3.03 8.68 -4.60
N ILE A 95 -1.77 8.36 -4.90
CA ILE A 95 -0.78 7.98 -3.89
C ILE A 95 -0.61 9.09 -2.86
N SER A 96 -0.55 10.36 -3.28
CA SER A 96 -0.39 11.50 -2.36
C SER A 96 -1.61 11.73 -1.45
N GLU A 97 -2.82 11.44 -1.94
CA GLU A 97 -4.05 11.53 -1.17
C GLU A 97 -4.09 10.42 -0.11
N HIS A 98 -3.81 9.19 -0.51
CA HIS A 98 -3.73 8.05 0.41
C HIS A 98 -2.63 8.21 1.46
N LEU A 99 -1.50 8.84 1.11
CA LEU A 99 -0.42 9.13 2.07
C LEU A 99 -0.87 10.14 3.13
N ARG A 100 -1.63 11.18 2.74
CA ARG A 100 -2.20 12.16 3.67
C ARG A 100 -3.20 11.54 4.62
N ASP A 101 -4.11 10.72 4.09
CA ASP A 101 -5.09 9.99 4.90
C ASP A 101 -4.42 9.04 5.90
N ALA A 102 -3.33 8.39 5.48
CA ALA A 102 -2.53 7.52 6.34
C ALA A 102 -1.75 8.29 7.43
N GLU A 103 -1.33 9.53 7.15
CA GLU A 103 -0.63 10.39 8.10
C GLU A 103 -1.59 10.99 9.15
N ASP A 104 -2.83 11.28 8.75
CA ASP A 104 -3.92 11.71 9.65
C ASP A 104 -4.39 10.58 10.58
N MET A 105 -4.24 9.32 10.14
CA MET A 105 -4.37 8.14 10.99
C MET A 105 -3.15 8.04 11.91
N ARG A 106 -3.05 8.94 12.89
CA ARG A 106 -2.02 8.88 13.93
C ARG A 106 -1.99 7.46 14.51
N PRO A 107 -0.85 6.76 14.44
CA PRO A 107 -0.74 5.44 15.04
C PRO A 107 -1.06 5.58 16.52
N ILE A 108 -2.03 4.80 16.99
CA ILE A 108 -2.35 4.71 18.42
C ILE A 108 -1.14 4.03 19.05
N GLU A 109 -0.15 4.83 19.47
CA GLU A 109 1.17 4.42 19.97
C GLU A 109 1.07 3.52 21.20
N SER A 110 -0.08 3.55 21.89
CA SER A 110 -0.42 2.64 22.96
C SER A 110 -1.92 2.35 22.98
N VAL A 111 -2.30 1.15 22.55
CA VAL A 111 -3.67 0.65 22.75
C VAL A 111 -3.83 0.36 24.24
N ASP A 112 -4.61 1.17 24.94
CA ASP A 112 -4.88 0.99 26.36
C ASP A 112 -5.76 -0.26 26.57
N LEU A 113 -5.20 -1.29 27.19
CA LEU A 113 -5.86 -2.57 27.50
C LEU A 113 -7.17 -2.38 28.28
N THR A 114 -7.33 -1.26 29.00
CA THR A 114 -8.55 -0.96 29.74
C THR A 114 -9.72 -0.56 28.83
N THR A 115 -9.45 0.03 27.67
CA THR A 115 -10.47 0.41 26.68
C THR A 115 -10.92 -0.76 25.82
N LEU A 116 -10.04 -1.76 25.62
CA LEU A 116 -10.31 -2.98 24.85
C LEU A 116 -11.06 -4.05 25.68
N ALA A 117 -11.04 -3.92 27.00
CA ALA A 117 -11.75 -4.82 27.89
C ALA A 117 -13.29 -4.73 27.70
N PRO A 118 -14.02 -5.85 27.90
CA PRO A 118 -15.48 -5.82 27.88
C PRO A 118 -16.00 -4.86 28.96
N LYS A 119 -16.82 -3.92 28.54
CA LYS A 119 -17.40 -2.88 29.40
C LYS A 119 -18.47 -3.48 30.32
N LYS A 120 -18.72 -2.81 31.46
CA LYS A 120 -19.82 -3.17 32.37
C LYS A 120 -21.17 -3.10 31.65
N ILE A 121 -22.13 -3.95 32.02
CA ILE A 121 -23.46 -3.96 31.40
C ILE A 121 -24.21 -2.63 31.55
N ASP A 122 -23.97 -1.90 32.64
CA ASP A 122 -24.57 -0.58 32.91
C ASP A 122 -23.86 0.58 32.19
N TRP A 123 -22.78 0.31 31.45
CA TRP A 123 -22.00 1.34 30.73
C TRP A 123 -22.91 2.18 29.85
N ASP A 124 -23.76 1.50 29.08
CA ASP A 124 -24.60 2.13 28.07
C ASP A 124 -25.67 2.97 28.73
N LEU A 125 -26.28 2.40 29.78
CA LEU A 125 -27.25 3.08 30.61
C LEU A 125 -26.69 4.37 31.22
N LYS A 126 -25.46 4.33 31.74
CA LYS A 126 -24.80 5.51 32.31
C LYS A 126 -24.56 6.57 31.25
N ARG A 127 -23.99 6.21 30.10
CA ARG A 127 -23.71 7.15 29.00
C ARG A 127 -24.98 7.86 28.53
N ASP A 128 -26.05 7.11 28.32
CA ASP A 128 -27.30 7.64 27.77
C ASP A 128 -28.10 8.47 28.79
N ILE A 129 -27.92 8.19 30.09
CA ILE A 129 -28.53 8.95 31.19
C ILE A 129 -27.71 10.19 31.56
N GLU A 130 -26.38 10.18 31.35
CA GLU A 130 -25.47 11.24 31.77
C GLU A 130 -25.91 12.62 31.25
N GLU A 131 -26.27 12.73 29.97
CA GLU A 131 -26.70 14.02 29.39
C GLU A 131 -27.97 14.57 30.07
N LYS A 132 -28.90 13.67 30.41
CA LYS A 132 -30.15 14.04 31.11
C LYS A 132 -29.88 14.44 32.55
N MET A 133 -29.00 13.71 33.23
CA MET A 133 -28.57 14.01 34.59
C MET A 133 -27.83 15.34 34.66
N GLN A 134 -26.93 15.62 33.72
CA GLN A 134 -26.20 16.88 33.67
C GLN A 134 -27.15 18.08 33.48
N LYS A 135 -28.17 17.96 32.62
CA LYS A 135 -29.22 18.99 32.45
C LYS A 135 -30.03 19.19 33.73
N LEU A 136 -30.38 18.11 34.41
CA LEU A 136 -31.14 18.14 35.65
C LEU A 136 -30.31 18.74 36.79
N GLU A 137 -29.08 18.29 36.97
CA GLU A 137 -28.14 18.77 37.99
C GLU A 137 -27.91 20.28 37.86
N ARG A 138 -27.72 20.80 36.64
CA ARG A 138 -27.64 22.24 36.40
C ARG A 138 -28.89 23.01 36.86
N ARG A 139 -30.08 22.44 36.68
CA ARG A 139 -31.34 23.05 37.17
C ARG A 139 -31.45 22.93 38.69
N THR A 140 -31.08 21.80 39.26
CA THR A 140 -31.06 21.55 40.70
C THR A 140 -30.11 22.51 41.41
N GLN A 141 -28.88 22.68 40.90
CA GLN A 141 -27.92 23.64 41.43
C GLN A 141 -28.45 25.08 41.36
N ARG A 142 -29.13 25.47 40.27
CA ARG A 142 -29.80 26.79 40.19
C ARG A 142 -30.93 26.93 41.19
N ALA A 143 -31.76 25.91 41.37
CA ALA A 143 -32.83 25.91 42.36
C ALA A 143 -32.29 25.99 43.78
N ILE A 144 -31.24 25.23 44.10
CA ILE A 144 -30.50 25.31 45.37
C ILE A 144 -29.97 26.73 45.58
N ALA A 145 -29.32 27.32 44.57
CA ALA A 145 -28.83 28.69 44.66
C ALA A 145 -29.95 29.71 44.91
N ASN A 146 -31.12 29.53 44.29
CA ASN A 146 -32.28 30.40 44.54
C ASN A 146 -32.83 30.24 45.95
N ILE A 147 -32.99 29.00 46.43
CA ILE A 147 -33.42 28.72 47.81
C ILE A 147 -32.44 29.33 48.83
N ILE A 148 -31.13 29.24 48.56
CA ILE A 148 -30.09 29.86 49.40
C ILE A 148 -30.26 31.39 49.42
N ARG A 149 -30.50 32.03 48.27
CA ARG A 149 -30.73 33.49 48.20
C ARG A 149 -31.97 33.91 48.97
N GLU A 150 -33.08 33.19 48.82
CA GLU A 150 -34.31 33.46 49.57
C GLU A 150 -34.10 33.32 51.08
N ARG A 151 -33.45 32.24 51.52
CA ARG A 151 -33.15 32.02 52.95
C ARG A 151 -32.26 33.12 53.54
N LEU A 152 -31.28 33.61 52.78
CA LEU A 152 -30.42 34.70 53.20
C LEU A 152 -31.20 36.03 53.27
N ALA A 153 -32.08 36.30 52.30
CA ALA A 153 -32.93 37.48 52.28
C ALA A 153 -33.97 37.49 53.42
N GLU A 154 -34.49 36.31 53.79
CA GLU A 154 -35.39 36.14 54.93
C GLU A 154 -34.67 36.25 56.29
N GLY A 155 -33.35 36.39 56.31
CA GLY A 155 -32.53 36.56 57.52
C GLY A 155 -32.55 35.35 58.46
N LYS A 156 -33.02 34.18 57.98
CA LYS A 156 -33.35 33.05 58.85
C LYS A 156 -32.10 32.33 59.37
N GLN A 157 -30.98 32.28 58.65
CA GLN A 157 -29.74 31.59 59.08
C GLN A 157 -28.48 32.10 58.36
N ASP A 158 -27.34 32.18 59.08
CA ASP A 158 -26.02 32.42 58.50
C ASP A 158 -25.46 31.14 57.88
N LEU A 159 -25.48 31.07 56.55
CA LEU A 159 -25.12 29.91 55.73
C LEU A 159 -23.70 29.40 55.97
N ALA A 160 -22.76 30.28 56.31
CA ALA A 160 -21.36 29.91 56.55
C ALA A 160 -21.22 28.96 57.75
N SER A 161 -22.02 29.17 58.80
CA SER A 161 -22.01 28.33 60.01
C SER A 161 -22.58 26.93 59.75
N VAL A 162 -23.66 26.83 58.98
CA VAL A 162 -24.35 25.57 58.67
C VAL A 162 -23.51 24.68 57.76
N VAL A 163 -22.87 25.26 56.73
CA VAL A 163 -21.99 24.53 55.81
C VAL A 163 -20.75 24.01 56.54
N ASN A 164 -20.14 24.81 57.42
CA ASN A 164 -19.02 24.35 58.25
C ASN A 164 -19.41 23.24 59.23
N SER A 165 -20.64 23.24 59.75
CA SER A 165 -21.11 22.16 60.64
C SER A 165 -21.40 20.84 59.90
N GLY A 166 -21.78 20.89 58.62
CA GLY A 166 -22.07 19.71 57.79
C GLY A 166 -20.82 19.09 57.13
N ALA A 167 -19.76 19.86 56.91
CA ALA A 167 -18.52 19.37 56.30
C ALA A 167 -17.57 18.65 57.28
N VAL A 168 -17.87 18.70 58.59
CA VAL A 168 -17.07 18.07 59.66
C VAL A 168 -17.62 16.68 60.05
N GLN A 169 -18.72 16.23 59.43
CA GLN A 169 -19.26 14.87 59.57
C GLN A 169 -18.78 13.93 58.46
#